data_AF-A0A940TY63-F1
#
_entry.id   AF-A0A940TY63-F1
#
_cell.length_a   1.000
_cell.length_b   1.000
_cell.length_c   1.000
_cell.angle_alpha   90.00
_cell.angle_beta   90.00
_cell.angle_gamma   90.00
#
_symmetry.space_group_name_H-M   'P 1'
#
loop_
_entity.id
_entity.type
_entity.pdbx_description
1 polymer ?
#
loop_
_entity_poly.entity_id
_entity_poly.type
_entity_poly.pdbx_seq_one_letter_code
_entity_poly.pdbx_strand_id
1 'polypeptide(L)'
;SIHLCFLAEAMIAAGEFQAGLSLLAEALSFVQQTDERVWEAELHRMKGKALIAQGDQVRAEASLHQAIEVARRQQARSWELRAVIDLSRLWQSQGRKAEAYQMLAEIYNWFTEGFETVDLIEAKTLLEELQ
;
A
#
# COMPACT_ATOMS: atom_id res chain seq x y z
N SER A 1 11.98 -12.99 4.04
CA SER A 1 11.09 -11.83 3.81
C SER A 1 10.05 -12.09 2.72
N ILE A 2 10.43 -12.36 1.47
CA ILE A 2 9.51 -12.45 0.31
C ILE A 2 8.42 -13.55 0.38
N HIS A 3 8.74 -14.73 0.92
CA HIS A 3 7.78 -15.83 1.01
C HIS A 3 6.64 -15.54 1.98
N LEU A 4 6.91 -14.76 3.05
CA LEU A 4 5.89 -14.32 4.00
C LEU A 4 4.94 -13.33 3.36
N CYS A 5 5.41 -12.50 2.41
CA CYS A 5 4.56 -11.61 1.63
C CYS A 5 3.54 -12.39 0.80
N PHE A 6 3.98 -13.36 0.01
CA PHE A 6 3.10 -14.16 -0.84
C PHE A 6 2.13 -15.02 -0.02
N LEU A 7 2.59 -15.58 1.10
CA LEU A 7 1.72 -16.35 1.98
C LEU A 7 0.67 -15.46 2.66
N ALA A 8 1.05 -14.29 3.16
CA ALA A 8 0.10 -13.35 3.74
C ALA A 8 -0.94 -12.88 2.72
N GLU A 9 -0.51 -12.58 1.49
CA GLU A 9 -1.42 -12.22 0.39
C GLU A 9 -2.41 -13.34 0.08
N ALA A 10 -1.93 -14.59 0.00
CA ALA A 10 -2.80 -15.75 -0.23
C ALA A 10 -3.81 -15.95 0.91
N MET A 11 -3.40 -15.79 2.17
CA MET A 11 -4.29 -15.90 3.33
C MET A 11 -5.34 -14.79 3.36
N ILE A 12 -4.95 -13.55 3.03
CA ILE A 12 -5.88 -12.42 2.91
C ILE A 12 -6.88 -12.67 1.79
N ALA A 13 -6.43 -13.18 0.63
CA ALA A 13 -7.30 -13.53 -0.48
C ALA A 13 -8.27 -14.68 -0.14
N ALA A 14 -7.87 -15.59 0.75
CA ALA A 14 -8.71 -16.67 1.28
C ALA A 14 -9.69 -16.22 2.39
N GLY A 15 -9.66 -14.94 2.80
CA GLY A 15 -10.49 -14.41 3.89
C GLY A 15 -9.94 -14.72 5.30
N GLU A 16 -8.75 -15.32 5.40
CA GLU A 16 -8.06 -15.60 6.66
C GLU A 16 -7.32 -14.36 7.19
N PHE A 17 -8.04 -13.24 7.29
CA PHE A 17 -7.46 -11.92 7.55
C PHE A 17 -6.63 -11.87 8.84
N GLN A 18 -7.10 -12.49 9.92
CA GLN A 18 -6.38 -12.48 11.20
C GLN A 18 -5.04 -13.20 11.11
N ALA A 19 -5.01 -14.35 10.45
CA ALA A 19 -3.81 -15.15 10.32
C ALA A 19 -2.82 -14.50 9.34
N GLY A 20 -3.31 -13.91 8.24
CA GLY A 20 -2.50 -13.08 7.35
C GLY A 20 -1.90 -11.84 8.05
N LEU A 21 -2.67 -11.16 8.90
CA LEU A 21 -2.19 -10.02 9.69
C LEU A 21 -1.12 -10.40 10.70
N SER A 22 -1.27 -11.53 11.39
CA SER A 22 -0.23 -12.06 12.30
C SER A 22 1.05 -12.34 11.54
N LEU A 23 0.96 -12.98 10.37
CA LEU A 23 2.12 -13.28 9.53
C LEU A 23 2.84 -12.02 9.05
N LEU A 24 2.08 -10.98 8.66
CA LEU A 24 2.65 -9.68 8.31
C LEU A 24 3.35 -9.02 9.49
N ALA A 25 2.80 -9.14 10.71
CA ALA A 25 3.43 -8.60 11.91
C ALA A 25 4.75 -9.31 12.25
N GLU A 26 4.81 -10.64 12.08
CA GLU A 26 6.04 -11.42 12.21
C GLU A 26 7.08 -11.02 11.16
N ALA A 27 6.67 -10.88 9.90
CA ALA A 27 7.55 -10.45 8.81
C ALA A 27 8.14 -9.05 9.06
N LEU A 28 7.32 -8.09 9.50
CA LEU A 28 7.77 -6.75 9.87
C LEU A 28 8.75 -6.78 11.05
N SER A 29 8.48 -7.61 12.07
CA SER A 29 9.37 -7.77 13.22
C SER A 29 10.73 -8.36 12.80
N PHE A 30 10.72 -9.32 11.87
CA PHE A 30 11.94 -9.89 11.31
C PHE A 30 12.76 -8.86 10.55
N VAL A 31 12.13 -8.06 9.68
CA VAL A 31 12.80 -7.00 8.91
C VAL A 31 13.46 -5.96 9.81
N GLN A 32 12.80 -5.58 10.92
CA GLN A 32 13.37 -4.67 11.91
C GLN A 32 14.62 -5.24 12.60
N GLN A 33 14.73 -6.57 12.72
CA GLN A 33 15.85 -7.24 13.39
C GLN A 33 17.03 -7.54 12.46
N THR A 34 16.77 -7.78 11.17
CA THR A 34 17.79 -8.28 10.22
C THR A 34 18.31 -7.22 9.24
N ASP A 35 17.74 -6.02 9.26
CA ASP A 35 17.99 -4.93 8.30
C ASP A 35 17.68 -5.30 6.83
N GLU A 36 17.01 -6.43 6.59
CA GLU A 36 16.57 -6.90 5.28
C GLU A 36 15.32 -6.13 4.81
N ARG A 37 15.46 -4.81 4.64
CA ARG A 37 14.34 -3.88 4.44
C ARG A 37 13.72 -3.88 3.06
N VAL A 38 14.27 -4.65 2.11
CA VAL A 38 13.82 -4.62 0.71
C VAL A 38 12.30 -4.73 0.61
N TRP A 39 11.60 -5.53 1.41
CA TRP A 39 10.13 -5.68 1.28
C TRP A 39 9.30 -4.86 2.27
N GLU A 40 9.92 -4.00 3.07
CA GLU A 40 9.28 -3.31 4.20
C GLU A 40 8.08 -2.46 3.77
N ALA A 41 8.21 -1.68 2.70
CA ALA A 41 7.12 -0.85 2.19
C ALA A 41 5.91 -1.70 1.78
N GLU A 42 6.17 -2.81 1.08
CA GLU A 42 5.13 -3.70 0.58
C GLU A 42 4.43 -4.46 1.72
N LEU A 43 5.17 -4.85 2.77
CA LEU A 43 4.60 -5.45 3.99
C LEU A 43 3.62 -4.50 4.67
N HIS A 44 3.99 -3.23 4.82
CA HIS A 44 3.08 -2.21 5.37
C HIS A 44 1.85 -1.99 4.48
N ARG A 45 2.02 -2.00 3.15
CA ARG A 45 0.91 -1.84 2.20
C ARG A 45 -0.10 -2.99 2.29
N MET A 46 0.37 -4.25 2.29
CA MET A 46 -0.49 -5.42 2.43
C MET A 46 -1.24 -5.44 3.77
N LYS A 47 -0.57 -5.01 4.85
CA LYS A 47 -1.22 -4.83 6.17
C LYS A 47 -2.35 -3.82 6.09
N GLY A 48 -2.13 -2.68 5.40
CA GLY A 48 -3.17 -1.70 5.13
C GLY A 48 -4.38 -2.30 4.42
N LYS A 49 -4.16 -3.02 3.32
CA LYS A 49 -5.25 -3.69 2.56
C LYS A 49 -6.04 -4.70 3.39
N ALA A 50 -5.35 -5.52 4.20
CA ALA A 50 -6.00 -6.47 5.09
C ALA A 50 -6.90 -5.77 6.14
N LEU A 51 -6.43 -4.64 6.69
CA LEU A 51 -7.21 -3.85 7.65
C LEU A 51 -8.42 -3.17 6.99
N ILE A 52 -8.32 -2.73 5.74
CA ILE A 52 -9.47 -2.26 4.95
C ILE A 52 -10.52 -3.37 4.84
N ALA A 53 -10.10 -4.59 4.48
CA ALA A 53 -11.00 -5.74 4.34
C ALA A 53 -11.70 -6.12 5.66
N GLN A 54 -11.06 -5.88 6.81
CA GLN A 54 -11.65 -6.05 8.13
C GLN A 54 -12.53 -4.88 8.60
N GLY A 55 -12.58 -3.78 7.86
CA GLY A 55 -13.30 -2.56 8.25
C GLY A 55 -12.55 -1.67 9.25
N ASP A 56 -11.29 -1.98 9.58
CA ASP A 56 -10.45 -1.18 10.48
C ASP A 56 -9.74 -0.07 9.70
N GLN A 57 -10.53 0.89 9.22
CA GLN A 57 -10.05 1.97 8.35
C GLN A 57 -8.97 2.84 9.00
N VAL A 58 -9.04 3.06 10.32
CA VAL A 58 -8.06 3.89 11.05
C VAL A 58 -6.68 3.23 11.04
N ARG A 59 -6.60 1.94 11.37
CA ARG A 59 -5.30 1.24 11.34
C ARG A 59 -4.84 0.97 9.91
N ALA A 60 -5.75 0.84 8.96
CA ALA A 60 -5.42 0.76 7.55
C ALA A 60 -4.69 2.02 7.06
N GLU A 61 -5.28 3.20 7.28
CA GLU A 61 -4.69 4.49 6.90
C GLU A 61 -3.29 4.67 7.52
N ALA A 62 -3.14 4.39 8.82
CA ALA A 62 -1.84 4.44 9.48
C ALA A 62 -0.81 3.49 8.84
N SER A 63 -1.22 2.27 8.46
CA SER A 63 -0.33 1.29 7.83
C SER A 63 0.07 1.71 6.41
N LEU A 64 -0.83 2.33 5.64
CA LEU A 64 -0.54 2.84 4.30
C LEU A 64 0.39 4.05 4.35
N HIS A 65 0.22 4.95 5.32
CA HIS A 65 1.18 6.03 5.55
C HIS A 65 2.59 5.52 5.88
N GLN A 66 2.70 4.47 6.71
CA GLN A 66 3.99 3.84 6.98
C GLN A 66 4.61 3.23 5.71
N ALA A 67 3.80 2.58 4.85
CA ALA A 67 4.28 2.07 3.56
C ALA A 67 4.87 3.17 2.67
N ILE A 68 4.19 4.32 2.58
CA ILE A 68 4.65 5.50 1.82
C ILE A 68 5.95 6.05 2.40
N GLU A 69 6.03 6.21 3.72
CA GLU A 69 7.24 6.71 4.39
C GLU A 69 8.44 5.80 4.12
N VAL A 70 8.26 4.49 4.27
CA VAL A 70 9.29 3.49 4.01
C VAL A 70 9.72 3.51 2.55
N ALA A 71 8.76 3.52 1.60
CA ALA A 71 9.05 3.56 0.17
C ALA A 71 9.85 4.81 -0.21
N ARG A 72 9.52 5.97 0.36
CA ARG A 72 10.28 7.22 0.18
C ARG A 72 11.71 7.10 0.71
N ARG A 73 11.90 6.55 1.92
CA ARG A 73 13.24 6.29 2.49
C ARG A 73 14.05 5.34 1.61
N GLN A 74 13.39 4.36 1.00
CA GLN A 74 14.00 3.38 0.09
C GLN A 74 14.18 3.90 -1.34
N GLN A 75 13.70 5.10 -1.64
CA GLN A 75 13.62 5.65 -3.01
C GLN A 75 12.86 4.72 -3.98
N ALA A 76 11.94 3.90 -3.46
CA ALA A 76 11.20 2.89 -4.20
C ALA A 76 9.87 3.46 -4.71
N ARG A 77 9.92 4.27 -5.78
CA ARG A 77 8.77 5.03 -6.29
C ARG A 77 7.60 4.17 -6.73
N SER A 78 7.84 2.99 -7.29
CA SER A 78 6.76 2.05 -7.64
C SER A 78 6.01 1.53 -6.40
N TRP A 79 6.69 1.31 -5.27
CA TRP A 79 6.02 0.92 -4.02
C TRP A 79 5.29 2.09 -3.37
N GLU A 80 5.85 3.30 -3.47
CA GLU A 80 5.15 4.51 -3.05
C GLU A 80 3.83 4.67 -3.82
N LEU A 81 3.86 4.54 -5.16
CA LEU A 81 2.68 4.65 -6.00
C LEU A 81 1.58 3.67 -5.58
N ARG A 82 1.93 2.38 -5.39
CA ARG A 82 0.95 1.35 -4.98
C ARG A 82 0.31 1.66 -3.64
N ALA A 83 1.10 2.12 -2.67
CA ALA A 83 0.57 2.52 -1.35
C ALA A 83 -0.31 3.77 -1.42
N VAL A 84 0.05 4.75 -2.26
CA VAL A 84 -0.77 5.94 -2.50
C VAL A 84 -2.09 5.60 -3.20
N ILE A 85 -2.12 4.67 -4.14
CA ILE A 85 -3.37 4.20 -4.77
C ILE A 85 -4.31 3.61 -3.71
N ASP A 86 -3.81 2.66 -2.89
CA ASP A 86 -4.60 2.04 -1.83
C ASP A 86 -5.14 3.09 -0.83
N LEU A 87 -4.32 4.08 -0.45
CA LEU A 87 -4.71 5.18 0.45
C LEU A 87 -5.74 6.11 -0.20
N SER A 88 -5.55 6.43 -1.48
CA SER A 88 -6.47 7.29 -2.23
C SER A 88 -7.84 6.65 -2.39
N ARG A 89 -7.92 5.32 -2.59
CA ARG A 89 -9.20 4.58 -2.59
C ARG A 89 -9.86 4.61 -1.21
N LEU A 90 -9.10 4.45 -0.13
CA LEU A 90 -9.62 4.56 1.23
C LEU A 90 -10.21 5.96 1.48
N TRP A 91 -9.48 7.02 1.16
CA TRP A 91 -9.95 8.40 1.29
C TRP A 91 -11.15 8.71 0.39
N GLN A 92 -11.18 8.18 -0.84
CA GLN A 92 -12.35 8.28 -1.73
C GLN A 92 -13.60 7.70 -1.05
N SER A 93 -13.49 6.53 -0.42
CA SER A 93 -14.60 5.89 0.31
C SER A 93 -15.06 6.68 1.54
N GLN A 94 -14.18 7.51 2.10
CA GLN A 94 -14.46 8.42 3.23
C GLN A 94 -14.97 9.79 2.77
N GLY A 95 -15.14 10.03 1.46
CA GLY A 95 -15.53 11.33 0.92
C GLY A 95 -14.41 12.37 0.84
N ARG A 96 -13.16 11.99 1.15
CA ARG A 96 -11.95 12.84 1.14
C ARG A 96 -11.31 12.90 -0.24
N LYS A 97 -12.12 13.14 -1.28
CA LYS A 97 -11.68 13.08 -2.68
C LYS A 97 -10.56 14.07 -3.01
N ALA A 98 -10.60 15.28 -2.48
CA ALA A 98 -9.58 16.31 -2.75
C ALA A 98 -8.19 15.90 -2.22
N GLU A 99 -8.14 15.33 -1.02
CA GLU A 99 -6.88 14.83 -0.42
C GLU A 99 -6.32 13.64 -1.22
N ALA A 100 -7.20 12.71 -1.62
CA ALA A 100 -6.85 11.59 -2.49
C ALA A 100 -6.29 12.05 -3.84
N TYR A 101 -6.97 13.00 -4.48
CA TYR A 101 -6.53 13.54 -5.77
C TYR A 101 -5.16 14.18 -5.64
N GLN A 102 -4.97 15.06 -4.65
CA GLN A 102 -3.71 15.78 -4.47
C GLN A 102 -2.54 14.82 -4.26
N MET A 103 -2.68 13.84 -3.37
CA MET A 103 -1.60 12.90 -3.07
C MET A 103 -1.28 11.97 -4.25
N LEU A 104 -2.30 11.47 -4.95
CA LEU A 104 -2.11 10.61 -6.11
C LEU A 104 -1.50 11.36 -7.30
N ALA A 105 -1.92 12.61 -7.54
CA ALA A 105 -1.39 13.43 -8.61
C ALA A 105 0.10 13.75 -8.41
N GLU A 106 0.51 14.00 -7.16
CA GLU A 106 1.91 14.28 -6.82
C GLU A 106 2.84 13.13 -7.24
N ILE A 107 2.51 11.89 -6.84
CA ILE A 107 3.34 10.73 -7.17
C ILE A 107 3.20 10.32 -8.64
N TYR A 108 2.00 10.41 -9.23
CA TYR A 108 1.79 10.07 -10.65
C TYR A 108 2.62 10.96 -11.57
N ASN A 109 2.66 12.26 -11.31
CA ASN A 109 3.40 13.24 -12.12
C ASN A 109 4.93 13.12 -11.97
N TRP A 110 5.43 12.36 -10.99
CA TRP A 110 6.86 12.07 -10.88
C TRP A 110 7.35 11.10 -11.97
N PHE A 111 6.48 10.20 -12.44
CA PHE A 111 6.83 9.23 -13.48
C PHE A 111 6.86 9.89 -14.85
N THR A 112 7.89 9.56 -15.63
CA THR A 112 8.05 10.00 -17.03
C THR A 112 7.91 8.85 -18.03
N GLU A 113 7.86 7.61 -17.54
CA GLU A 113 7.79 6.37 -18.32
C GLU A 113 7.00 5.30 -17.55
N GLY A 114 6.68 4.18 -18.22
CA GLY A 114 5.96 3.06 -17.61
C GLY A 114 4.45 3.27 -17.48
N PHE A 115 3.86 4.25 -18.19
CA PHE A 115 2.42 4.53 -18.14
C PHE A 115 1.53 3.39 -18.64
N GLU A 116 2.13 2.39 -19.27
CA GLU A 116 1.53 1.12 -19.68
C GLU A 116 1.53 0.04 -18.58
N THR A 117 2.19 0.29 -17.43
CA THR A 117 2.17 -0.62 -16.29
C THR A 117 0.81 -0.59 -15.59
N VAL A 118 0.45 -1.72 -14.97
CA VAL A 118 -0.84 -1.89 -14.27
C VAL A 118 -1.05 -0.79 -13.22
N ASP A 119 -0.02 -0.49 -12.42
CA ASP A 119 -0.13 0.49 -11.34
C ASP A 119 -0.33 1.92 -11.88
N LEU A 120 0.34 2.31 -12.97
CA LEU A 120 0.17 3.65 -13.56
C LEU A 120 -1.14 3.80 -14.34
N ILE A 121 -1.64 2.72 -14.96
CA ILE A 121 -2.99 2.71 -15.53
C ILE A 121 -4.02 2.89 -14.43
N GLU A 122 -3.90 2.14 -13.33
CA GLU A 122 -4.83 2.25 -12.20
C GLU A 122 -4.80 3.65 -11.57
N ALA A 123 -3.62 4.23 -11.35
CA ALA A 123 -3.48 5.58 -10.82
C ALA A 123 -4.16 6.62 -11.71
N LYS A 124 -4.00 6.50 -13.04
CA LYS A 124 -4.65 7.40 -13.99
C LYS A 124 -6.18 7.30 -13.90
N THR A 125 -6.71 6.07 -13.92
CA THR A 125 -8.16 5.86 -13.80
C THR A 125 -8.70 6.42 -12.49
N LEU A 126 -8.01 6.21 -11.38
CA LEU A 126 -8.43 6.75 -10.09
C LEU A 126 -8.35 8.29 -10.04
N LEU A 127 -7.36 8.92 -10.69
CA LEU A 127 -7.32 10.38 -10.83
C LEU A 127 -8.54 10.94 -11.58
N GLU A 128 -9.01 10.24 -12.62
CA GLU A 128 -10.22 10.61 -13.38
C GLU A 128 -11.50 10.46 -12.53
N GLU A 129 -11.58 9.45 -11.65
CA GLU A 129 -12.72 9.23 -10.73
C GLU A 129 -12.80 10.25 -9.56
N LEU A 130 -11.66 10.84 -9.22
CA LEU A 130 -11.51 11.78 -8.11
C LEU A 130 -11.79 13.24 -8.48
N GLN A 131 -11.89 13.54 -9.78
CA GLN A 131 -12.39 14.83 -10.30
C GLN A 131 -13.88 15.02 -10.01
#